data_AF-A0A5B7K0Q4-F1
#
_entry.id   AF-A0A5B7K0Q4-F1
#
_cell.length_a   1.000
_cell.length_b   1.000
_cell.length_c   1.000
_cell.angle_alpha   90.00
_cell.angle_beta   90.00
_cell.angle_gamma   90.00
#
_symmetry.space_group_name_H-M   'P 1'
#
loop_
_entity.id
_entity.type
_entity.pdbx_description
1 polymer ?
#
loop_
_entity_poly.entity_id
_entity_poly.type
_entity_poly.pdbx_seq_one_letter_code
_entity_poly.pdbx_strand_id
1 'polypeptide(L)' 'MVANVEQVLQLVGRHAHETRLFAVGIGHGASSALVCGAARAGRGRSEMVIKQGLLQQKVCVCVCVCVFI' A
#
# COMPACT_ATOMS: atom_id res chain seq x y z
N MET A 1 -14.03 -11.13 2.33
CA MET A 1 -13.64 -10.86 0.92
C MET A 1 -13.90 -9.38 0.65
N VAL A 2 -12.93 -8.63 0.14
CA VAL A 2 -13.11 -7.20 -0.16
C VAL A 2 -13.79 -7.11 -1.53
N ALA A 3 -15.03 -6.59 -1.59
CA ALA A 3 -15.86 -6.62 -2.80
C ALA A 3 -15.65 -5.41 -3.72
N ASN A 4 -15.02 -4.34 -3.24
CA ASN A 4 -14.92 -3.05 -3.92
C ASN A 4 -13.49 -2.68 -4.35
N VAL A 5 -12.64 -3.68 -4.59
CA VAL A 5 -11.22 -3.47 -4.93
C VAL A 5 -11.07 -2.52 -6.12
N GLU A 6 -11.77 -2.78 -7.23
CA GLU A 6 -11.66 -1.95 -8.45
C GLU A 6 -12.06 -0.49 -8.21
N GLN A 7 -13.15 -0.26 -7.47
CA GLN A 7 -13.61 1.10 -7.17
C GLN A 7 -12.57 1.88 -6.36
N VAL A 8 -11.94 1.23 -5.38
CA VAL A 8 -10.86 1.82 -4.59
C VAL A 8 -9.65 2.12 -5.48
N LEU A 9 -9.23 1.18 -6.32
CA LEU A 9 -8.08 1.39 -7.22
C LEU A 9 -8.32 2.52 -8.21
N GLN A 10 -9.52 2.63 -8.78
CA GLN A 10 -9.89 3.72 -9.68
C GLN A 10 -9.87 5.07 -8.96
N LEU A 11 -10.39 5.14 -7.73
CA LEU A 11 -10.41 6.37 -6.95
C LEU A 11 -8.99 6.84 -6.61
N VAL A 12 -8.12 5.91 -6.19
CA VAL A 12 -6.71 6.19 -5.93
C VAL A 12 -6.01 6.66 -7.21
N GLY A 13 -6.26 5.99 -8.34
CA GLY A 13 -5.69 6.37 -9.64
C GLY A 13 -6.05 7.79 -10.07
N ARG A 14 -7.29 8.24 -9.80
CA ARG A 14 -7.72 9.63 -10.10
C ARG A 14 -6.93 10.67 -9.32
N HIS A 15 -6.61 10.40 -8.05
CA HIS A 15 -5.87 11.30 -7.16
C HIS A 15 -4.37 11.01 -7.10
N ALA A 16 -3.84 10.15 -7.99
CA ALA A 16 -2.43 9.76 -8.01
C ALA A 16 -1.46 10.90 -8.37
N HIS A 17 -2.00 12.04 -8.83
CA HIS A 17 -1.25 13.26 -9.11
C HIS A 17 -1.20 14.22 -7.92
N GLU A 18 -2.15 14.11 -6.98
CA GLU A 18 -2.24 14.93 -5.76
C GLU A 18 -1.62 14.21 -4.56
N THR A 19 -1.68 12.88 -4.55
CA THR A 19 -1.31 12.06 -3.42
C THR A 19 -0.44 10.89 -3.85
N ARG A 20 0.51 10.52 -2.99
CA ARG A 20 1.30 9.30 -3.14
C ARG A 20 0.84 8.28 -2.12
N LEU A 21 0.48 7.08 -2.57
CA LEU A 21 -0.10 6.05 -1.71
C LEU A 21 0.88 4.92 -1.44
N PHE A 22 1.12 4.65 -0.17
CA PHE A 22 1.90 3.52 0.31
C PHE A 22 0.99 2.59 1.10
N ALA A 23 1.11 1.29 0.86
CA ALA A 23 0.23 0.30 1.46
C ALA A 23 1.02 -0.76 2.22
N VAL A 24 0.61 -1.05 3.46
CA VAL A 24 1.22 -2.13 4.25
C VAL A 24 0.16 -3.16 4.58
N GLY A 25 0.30 -4.36 4.03
CA GLY A 25 -0.57 -5.48 4.37
C GLY A 25 -0.02 -6.22 5.58
N ILE A 26 -0.82 -6.36 6.64
CA ILE A 26 -0.39 -7.01 7.88
C ILE A 26 -1.07 -8.38 8.02
N GLY A 27 -0.27 -9.42 8.21
CA GLY A 27 -0.72 -10.80 8.41
C GLY A 27 -1.00 -11.57 7.10
N HIS A 28 -1.20 -12.88 7.23
CA HIS A 28 -1.49 -13.79 6.11
C HIS A 28 -2.86 -13.54 5.45
N GLY A 29 -3.79 -12.88 6.14
CA GLY A 29 -5.13 -12.60 5.63
C GLY A 29 -5.25 -11.30 4.82
N ALA A 30 -4.17 -10.52 4.71
CA ALA A 30 -4.18 -9.28 3.93
C ALA A 30 -4.20 -9.58 2.42
N SER A 31 -5.13 -8.96 1.71
CA SER A 31 -5.26 -9.13 0.26
C SER A 31 -4.08 -8.46 -0.46
N SER A 32 -3.14 -9.27 -0.96
CA SER A 32 -2.00 -8.79 -1.74
C SER A 32 -2.43 -8.03 -2.99
N ALA A 33 -3.54 -8.43 -3.62
CA ALA A 33 -4.13 -7.74 -4.77
C ALA A 33 -4.55 -6.30 -4.43
N LEU A 34 -5.20 -6.09 -3.28
CA LEU A 34 -5.61 -4.75 -2.84
C LEU A 34 -4.40 -3.91 -2.40
N VAL A 35 -3.53 -4.47 -1.57
CA VAL A 35 -2.37 -3.76 -1.02
C VAL A 35 -1.41 -3.33 -2.14
N CYS A 36 -1.07 -4.26 -3.05
CA CYS A 36 -0.18 -3.96 -4.16
C CYS A 36 -0.86 -3.10 -5.22
N GLY A 37 -2.13 -3.36 -5.51
CA GLY A 37 -2.92 -2.57 -6.47
C GLY A 37 -3.04 -1.11 -6.04
N ALA A 38 -3.36 -0.85 -4.76
CA ALA A 38 -3.56 0.50 -4.26
C ALA A 38 -2.25 1.31 -4.31
N ALA A 39 -1.14 0.71 -3.87
CA ALA A 39 0.15 1.38 -3.92
C ALA A 39 0.58 1.72 -5.37
N ARG A 40 0.34 0.80 -6.32
CA ARG A 40 0.62 1.04 -7.74
C ARG A 40 -0.27 2.14 -8.32
N ALA A 41 -1.57 2.10 -8.04
CA ALA A 41 -2.51 3.11 -8.48
C ALA A 41 -2.11 4.50 -7.97
N GLY A 42 -1.61 4.59 -6.73
CA GLY A 42 -1.16 5.84 -6.12
C GLY A 42 0.34 6.12 -6.26
N ARG A 43 1.04 5.51 -7.22
CA ARG A 43 2.46 5.76 -7.54
C ARG A 43 3.44 5.63 -6.36
N GLY A 44 3.12 4.79 -5.38
CA GLY A 44 3.97 4.50 -4.22
C GLY A 44 4.42 3.05 -4.18
N ARG A 45 4.75 2.56 -2.98
CA ARG A 45 5.21 1.19 -2.73
C ARG A 45 4.30 0.45 -1.77
N SER A 46 4.29 -0.87 -1.91
CA SER A 46 3.56 -1.77 -1.02
C SER A 46 4.52 -2.72 -0.32
N GLU A 47 4.24 -3.00 0.95
CA GLU A 47 4.98 -4.00 1.73
C GLU A 47 4.01 -4.94 2.46
N MET A 48 4.42 -6.20 2.64
CA MET A 48 3.65 -7.20 3.38
C MET A 48 4.40 -7.60 4.65
N VAL A 49 3.74 -7.47 5.80
CA VAL A 49 4.27 -7.82 7.11
C VAL A 49 3.60 -9.12 7.56
N ILE A 50 4.26 -10.24 7.30
CA ILE A 50 3.73 -11.58 7.59
C ILE A 50 4.16 -12.08 8.97
N LYS A 51 5.36 -11.68 9.43
CA LYS A 51 5.92 -12.04 10.73
C LYS A 51 5.83 -10.89 11.73
N GLN A 52 5.53 -11.22 12.99
CA GLN A 52 5.58 -10.26 14.10
C GLN A 52 7.00 -9.70 14.25
N GLY A 53 7.12 -8.40 14.51
CA GLY A 53 8.40 -7.69 14.69
C GLY A 53 8.97 -7.01 13.44
N LEU A 54 8.50 -7.33 12.23
CA LEU A 54 8.98 -6.67 10.99
C LEU A 54 8.20 -5.40 10.63
N LEU A 55 7.18 -5.05 11.40
CA LEU A 55 6.28 -3.93 11.09
C LEU A 55 7.03 -2.60 11.05
N GLN A 56 7.84 -2.30 12.07
CA GLN A 56 8.61 -1.05 12.10
C GLN A 56 9.60 -0.95 10.94
N GLN A 57 10.29 -2.04 10.61
CA GLN A 57 11.23 -2.07 9.49
C GLN A 57 10.52 -1.81 8.16
N LYS A 58 9.38 -2.47 7.92
CA LYS A 58 8.62 -2.34 6.66
C LYS A 58 7.90 -1.00 6.54
N VAL A 59 7.35 -0.48 7.64
CA VAL A 59 6.76 0.86 7.68
C VAL A 59 7.83 1.92 7.43
N CYS A 60 9.01 1.80 8.03
CA CYS A 60 10.12 2.72 7.79
C CYS A 60 10.51 2.73 6.30
N VAL A 61 10.58 1.57 5.63
CA VAL A 61 10.85 1.52 4.18
C VAL A 61 9.76 2.21 3.36
N CYS A 62 8.47 2.00 3.67
CA CYS A 62 7.38 2.69 2.94
C CYS A 62 7.39 4.21 3.18
N VAL A 63 7.62 4.64 4.42
CA VAL A 63 7.54 6.06 4.81
C VAL A 63 8.81 6.84 4.46
N CYS A 64 10.00 6.26 4.57
CA CYS A 64 11.26 6.94 4.19
C CYS A 64 11.29 7.30 2.71
N VAL A 65 10.65 6.50 1.84
CA VAL A 65 10.52 6.81 0.41
C VAL A 65 9.60 8.03 0.17
N CYS A 66 8.74 8.40 1.12
CA CYS A 66 7.94 9.64 1.08
C CYS A 66 8.74 10.88 1.46
N VAL A 67 9.73 10.76 2.35
CA VAL A 67 10.42 11.91 2.95
C VAL A 67 11.66 12.33 2.14
N PHE A 68 12.19 11.43 1.30
CA PHE A 68 13.42 11.64 0.52
C PHE A 68 13.22 11.73 -1.01
N ILE A 69 11.98 11.82 -1.50
CA ILE A 69 11.63 12.21 -2.89
C ILE A 69 10.67 13.38 -2.81
#